data_AF-A0A1E4BAL4-F1
#
_entry.id   AF-A0A1E4BAL4-F1
#
_cell.length_a   1.000
_cell.length_b   1.000
_cell.length_c   1.000
_cell.angle_alpha   90.00
_cell.angle_beta   90.00
_cell.angle_gamma   90.00
#
_symmetry.space_group_name_H-M   'P 1'
#
loop_
_entity.id
_entity.type
_entity.pdbx_description
1 polymer ?
#
loop_
_entity_poly.entity_id
_entity_poly.type
_entity_poly.pdbx_seq_one_letter_code
_entity_poly.pdbx_strand_id
1 'polypeptide(L)'
;MITITAQFTMKAGATSLALARVAAVRRQTDREQPGALVYLVHRLLDARKRPTRTLVFYECYRDRKALQAHLDSSSWKALVKGWSDCFEGTPKDIQVTFLARLAGFAHLEAPGTLR
;
A
#
# COMPACT_ATOMS: atom_id res chain seq x y z
N MET A 1 5.91 16.40 5.50
CA MET A 1 5.90 15.00 5.02
C MET A 1 5.17 14.12 6.01
N ILE A 2 4.33 13.23 5.51
CA ILE A 2 3.53 12.29 6.27
C ILE A 2 4.01 10.89 5.90
N THR A 3 4.33 10.07 6.89
CA THR A 3 4.65 8.66 6.67
C THR A 3 3.57 7.84 7.35
N ILE A 4 3.00 6.87 6.64
CA ILE A 4 1.99 5.97 7.19
C ILE A 4 2.31 4.52 6.89
N THR A 5 1.82 3.62 7.74
CA THR A 5 1.59 2.23 7.37
C THR A 5 0.11 1.91 7.40
N ALA A 6 -0.31 1.01 6.53
CA ALA A 6 -1.67 0.47 6.52
C ALA A 6 -1.64 -1.05 6.32
N GLN A 7 -2.64 -1.75 6.84
CA GLN A 7 -2.72 -3.22 6.74
C GLN A 7 -4.06 -3.67 6.19
N PHE A 8 -4.01 -4.47 5.11
CA PHE A 8 -5.19 -5.07 4.50
C PHE A 8 -5.04 -6.59 4.52
N THR A 9 -6.11 -7.33 4.81
CA THR A 9 -6.09 -8.79 4.68
C THR A 9 -6.87 -9.20 3.45
N MET A 10 -6.21 -9.82 2.47
CA MET A 10 -6.86 -10.31 1.26
C MET A 10 -7.80 -11.47 1.60
N LYS A 11 -8.98 -11.50 1.00
CA LYS A 11 -9.96 -12.59 1.14
C LYS A 11 -9.43 -13.90 0.53
N ALA A 12 -9.76 -15.03 1.14
CA ALA A 12 -9.38 -16.35 0.66
C ALA A 12 -9.98 -16.59 -0.74
N GLY A 13 -9.19 -17.12 -1.66
CA GLY A 13 -9.59 -17.34 -3.06
C GLY A 13 -9.60 -16.07 -3.94
N ALA A 14 -9.43 -14.87 -3.39
CA ALA A 14 -9.50 -13.60 -4.15
C ALA A 14 -8.16 -12.83 -4.19
N THR A 15 -7.04 -13.49 -3.88
CA THR A 15 -5.71 -12.87 -3.77
C THR A 15 -5.25 -12.23 -5.08
N SER A 16 -5.51 -12.87 -6.23
CA SER A 16 -5.15 -12.31 -7.54
C SER A 16 -5.92 -11.03 -7.85
N LEU A 17 -7.22 -10.99 -7.54
CA LEU A 17 -8.05 -9.79 -7.72
C LEU A 17 -7.59 -8.67 -6.79
N ALA A 18 -7.29 -8.98 -5.52
CA ALA A 18 -6.77 -8.02 -4.55
C ALA A 18 -5.47 -7.38 -5.06
N LEU A 19 -4.51 -8.20 -5.48
CA LEU A 19 -3.23 -7.72 -6.01
C LEU A 19 -3.40 -6.90 -7.29
N ALA A 20 -4.31 -7.29 -8.19
CA ALA A 20 -4.59 -6.53 -9.41
C ALA A 20 -5.13 -5.12 -9.10
N ARG A 21 -6.01 -5.00 -8.09
CA ARG A 21 -6.54 -3.69 -7.66
C ARG A 21 -5.49 -2.83 -6.97
N VAL A 22 -4.67 -3.42 -6.10
CA VAL A 22 -3.54 -2.71 -5.50
C VAL A 22 -2.54 -2.25 -6.56
N ALA A 23 -2.25 -3.09 -7.57
CA ALA A 23 -1.40 -2.71 -8.68
C ALA A 23 -1.99 -1.55 -9.50
N ALA A 24 -3.31 -1.48 -9.66
CA ALA A 24 -3.97 -0.34 -10.30
C ALA A 24 -3.82 0.95 -9.50
N VAL A 25 -3.96 0.88 -8.16
CA VAL A 25 -3.69 2.03 -7.27
C VAL A 25 -2.24 2.49 -7.40
N ARG A 26 -1.28 1.57 -7.27
CA ARG A 26 0.15 1.88 -7.43
C ARG A 26 0.47 2.55 -8.77
N ARG A 27 -0.05 2.02 -9.88
CA ARG A 27 0.18 2.61 -11.22
C ARG A 27 -0.38 4.03 -11.34
N GLN A 28 -1.57 4.29 -10.78
CA GLN A 28 -2.13 5.64 -10.79
C GLN A 28 -1.32 6.59 -9.90
N THR A 29 -0.95 6.16 -8.70
CA THR A 29 -0.11 6.93 -7.78
C THR A 29 1.19 7.36 -8.46
N ASP A 30 1.89 6.43 -9.08
CA ASP A 30 3.16 6.67 -9.79
C ASP A 30 3.01 7.69 -10.94
N ARG A 31 1.91 7.60 -11.70
CA ARG A 31 1.66 8.48 -12.86
C ARG A 31 1.17 9.88 -12.49
N GLU A 32 0.31 9.99 -11.49
CA GLU A 32 -0.54 11.18 -11.28
C GLU A 32 -0.30 11.89 -9.94
N GLN A 33 0.42 11.26 -9.00
CA GLN A 33 0.54 11.75 -7.64
C GLN A 33 2.01 12.03 -7.29
N PRO A 34 2.63 13.08 -7.85
CA PRO A 34 4.05 13.43 -7.57
C PRO A 34 4.32 13.84 -6.11
N GLY A 35 3.26 13.99 -5.31
CA GLY A 35 3.33 14.17 -3.86
C GLY A 35 3.46 12.85 -3.08
N ALA A 36 3.20 11.69 -3.69
CA ALA A 36 3.48 10.37 -3.11
C ALA A 36 4.95 10.03 -3.37
N LEU A 37 5.77 10.16 -2.34
CA LEU A 37 7.23 10.02 -2.41
C LEU A 37 7.69 8.57 -2.31
N VAL A 38 6.95 7.75 -1.56
CA VAL A 38 7.20 6.31 -1.39
C VAL A 38 5.86 5.61 -1.38
N TYR A 39 5.74 4.53 -2.14
CA TYR A 39 4.56 3.66 -2.14
C TYR A 39 5.01 2.21 -2.26
N LEU A 40 5.25 1.57 -1.11
CA LEU A 40 5.71 0.18 -1.04
C LEU A 40 4.60 -0.70 -0.48
N VAL A 41 4.36 -1.82 -1.15
CA VAL A 41 3.40 -2.82 -0.70
C VAL A 41 4.12 -4.15 -0.50
N HIS A 42 4.05 -4.66 0.71
CA HIS A 42 4.68 -5.92 1.10
C HIS A 42 3.61 -6.95 1.43
N ARG A 43 3.95 -8.23 1.27
CA ARG A 43 3.23 -9.30 1.96
C ARG A 43 3.88 -9.55 3.31
N LEU A 44 3.08 -9.62 4.37
CA LEU A 44 3.56 -10.09 5.66
C LEU A 44 3.97 -11.56 5.52
N LEU A 45 5.10 -11.93 6.11
CA LEU A 45 5.59 -13.31 6.12
C LEU A 45 5.21 -14.00 7.45
N ASP A 46 4.91 -15.30 7.40
CA ASP A 46 4.73 -16.12 8.59
C ASP A 46 6.08 -16.44 9.28
N ALA A 47 6.04 -17.14 10.42
CA ALA A 47 7.24 -17.56 11.14
C ALA A 47 8.18 -18.47 10.32
N ARG A 48 7.69 -19.07 9.22
CA ARG A 48 8.46 -19.89 8.28
C ARG A 48 8.88 -19.10 7.03
N LYS A 49 8.78 -17.76 7.06
CA LYS A 49 9.11 -16.84 5.96
C LYS A 49 8.25 -17.03 4.71
N ARG A 50 7.04 -17.58 4.84
CA ARG A 50 6.12 -17.75 3.69
C ARG A 50 5.14 -16.58 3.62
N PRO A 51 4.79 -16.10 2.41
CA PRO A 51 3.84 -15.01 2.26
C PRO A 51 2.45 -15.36 2.81
N THR A 52 1.90 -14.48 3.63
CA THR A 52 0.52 -14.56 4.11
C THR A 52 -0.44 -13.83 3.16
N ARG A 53 -1.72 -13.76 3.55
CA ARG A 53 -2.74 -12.95 2.87
C ARG A 53 -2.75 -11.48 3.30
N THR A 54 -1.94 -11.11 4.29
CA THR A 54 -1.89 -9.74 4.80
C THR A 54 -0.89 -8.92 3.99
N LEU A 55 -1.36 -7.78 3.50
CA LEU A 55 -0.55 -6.75 2.88
C LEU A 55 -0.21 -5.68 3.90
N VAL A 56 1.03 -5.20 3.87
CA VAL A 56 1.49 -4.04 4.64
C VAL A 56 1.94 -2.98 3.66
N PHE A 57 1.33 -1.81 3.77
CA PHE A 57 1.66 -0.63 2.99
C PHE A 57 2.63 0.22 3.80
N TYR A 58 3.66 0.75 3.14
CA TYR A 58 4.52 1.79 3.66
C TYR A 58 4.51 2.95 2.66
N GLU A 59 3.96 4.07 3.10
CA GLU A 59 3.65 5.19 2.22
C GLU A 59 4.22 6.48 2.80
N CYS A 60 4.86 7.29 1.94
CA CYS A 60 5.33 8.62 2.28
C CYS A 60 4.69 9.64 1.35
N TYR A 61 4.10 10.67 1.94
CA TYR A 61 3.51 11.80 1.22
C TYR A 61 4.22 13.09 1.58
N ARG A 62 4.42 13.98 0.61
CA ARG A 62 5.09 15.28 0.81
C ARG A 62 4.43 16.10 1.93
N ASP A 63 3.10 16.08 1.98
CA ASP A 63 2.28 16.83 2.91
C ASP A 63 0.86 16.22 2.96
N ARG A 64 -0.05 16.88 3.70
CA ARG A 64 -1.45 16.46 3.85
C ARG A 64 -2.24 16.55 2.55
N LYS A 65 -1.94 17.51 1.67
CA LYS A 65 -2.61 17.65 0.37
C LYS A 65 -2.29 16.47 -0.53
N ALA A 66 -1.05 15.99 -0.51
CA ALA A 66 -0.63 14.80 -1.25
C ALA A 66 -1.34 13.53 -0.75
N LEU A 67 -1.42 13.31 0.56
CA LEU A 67 -2.20 12.19 1.13
C LEU A 67 -3.68 12.29 0.74
N GLN A 68 -4.28 13.48 0.84
CA GLN A 68 -5.68 13.67 0.47
C GLN A 68 -5.91 13.39 -1.02
N ALA A 69 -5.03 13.85 -1.90
CA ALA A 69 -5.10 13.55 -3.33
C ALA A 69 -5.03 12.04 -3.62
N HIS A 70 -4.24 11.28 -2.86
CA HIS A 70 -4.21 9.82 -2.95
C HIS A 70 -5.56 9.20 -2.58
N LEU A 71 -6.13 9.58 -1.44
CA LEU A 71 -7.43 9.12 -0.97
C LEU A 71 -8.59 9.59 -1.86
N ASP A 72 -8.43 10.68 -2.59
CA ASP A 72 -9.43 11.16 -3.54
C ASP A 72 -9.29 10.57 -4.95
N SER A 73 -8.24 9.79 -5.20
CA SER A 73 -7.98 9.20 -6.51
C SER A 73 -9.05 8.18 -6.93
N SER A 74 -9.25 8.06 -8.24
CA SER A 74 -10.26 7.16 -8.81
C SER A 74 -9.95 5.69 -8.52
N SER A 75 -8.67 5.28 -8.55
CA SER A 75 -8.28 3.91 -8.23
C SER A 75 -8.51 3.56 -6.76
N TRP A 76 -8.21 4.47 -5.82
CA TRP A 76 -8.53 4.28 -4.41
C TRP A 76 -10.05 4.16 -4.20
N LYS A 77 -10.83 5.09 -4.77
CA LYS A 77 -12.30 5.06 -4.70
C LYS A 77 -12.86 3.76 -5.31
N ALA A 78 -12.31 3.28 -6.41
CA ALA A 78 -12.71 2.01 -7.02
C ALA A 78 -12.34 0.80 -6.14
N LEU A 79 -11.15 0.80 -5.53
CA LEU A 79 -10.73 -0.24 -4.59
C LEU A 79 -11.68 -0.29 -3.37
N VAL A 80 -11.99 0.86 -2.78
CA VAL A 80 -12.93 1.00 -1.65
C VAL A 80 -14.32 0.52 -2.04
N LYS A 81 -14.83 0.93 -3.21
CA LYS A 81 -16.16 0.51 -3.70
C LYS A 81 -16.27 -1.00 -3.86
N GLY A 82 -15.22 -1.67 -4.33
CA GLY A 82 -15.19 -3.11 -4.53
C GLY A 82 -14.61 -3.91 -3.36
N TRP A 83 -14.34 -3.29 -2.21
CA TRP A 83 -13.51 -3.88 -1.15
C TRP A 83 -13.87 -5.34 -0.80
N SER A 84 -15.16 -5.61 -0.59
CA SER A 84 -15.71 -6.91 -0.18
C SER A 84 -15.44 -8.05 -1.17
N ASP A 85 -15.11 -7.72 -2.42
CA ASP A 85 -14.81 -8.70 -3.46
C ASP A 85 -13.45 -9.37 -3.21
N CYS A 86 -12.51 -8.67 -2.56
CA CYS A 86 -11.12 -9.11 -2.50
C CYS A 86 -10.39 -8.90 -1.16
N PHE A 87 -10.96 -8.15 -0.23
CA PHE A 87 -10.40 -7.95 1.12
C PHE A 87 -11.41 -8.38 2.20
N GLU A 88 -10.87 -8.76 3.35
CA GLU A 88 -11.64 -9.00 4.58
C GLU A 88 -12.04 -7.68 5.23
N GLY A 89 -13.11 -7.71 6.04
CA GLY A 89 -13.63 -6.53 6.71
C GLY A 89 -14.15 -5.46 5.75
N THR A 90 -14.07 -4.21 6.19
CA THR A 90 -14.46 -3.01 5.45
C THR A 90 -13.29 -2.03 5.35
N PRO A 91 -13.35 -1.05 4.42
CA PRO A 91 -12.34 0.00 4.36
C PRO A 91 -12.19 0.81 5.66
N LYS A 92 -13.17 0.79 6.56
CA LYS A 92 -13.11 1.48 7.86
C LYS A 92 -12.29 0.70 8.90
N ASP A 93 -12.06 -0.59 8.68
CA ASP A 93 -11.30 -1.46 9.58
C ASP A 93 -9.79 -1.41 9.30
N ILE A 94 -9.37 -0.66 8.26
CA ILE A 94 -7.97 -0.44 7.93
C ILE A 94 -7.30 0.28 9.10
N GLN A 95 -6.36 -0.39 9.74
CA GLN A 95 -5.49 0.25 10.73
C GLN A 95 -4.44 1.07 10.01
N VAL A 96 -4.48 2.39 10.20
CA VAL A 96 -3.50 3.34 9.69
C VAL A 96 -2.66 3.88 10.84
N THR A 97 -1.35 3.70 10.76
CA THR A 97 -0.39 4.20 11.76
C THR A 97 0.44 5.32 11.16
N PHE A 98 0.46 6.48 11.81
CA PHE A 98 1.31 7.61 11.42
C PHE A 98 2.69 7.49 12.07
N LEU A 99 3.74 7.69 11.29
CA LEU A 99 5.12 7.53 11.73
C LEU A 99 5.84 8.88 11.74
N ALA A 100 6.51 9.18 12.86
CA ALA A 100 7.47 10.27 12.94
C ALA A 100 8.84 9.77 12.45
N ARG A 101 9.43 10.44 11.45
CA ARG A 101 10.77 10.10 10.96
C ARG A 101 11.81 10.73 11.88
N LEU A 102 12.69 9.90 12.45
CA LEU A 102 13.80 10.36 13.31
C LEU A 102 15.14 10.41 12.56
N ALA A 103 15.37 9.53 11.59
CA ALA A 103 16.56 9.48 10.74
C ALA A 103 16.23 8.75 9.41
N GLY A 104 17.13 8.75 8.41
CA GLY A 104 16.95 7.88 7.24
C GLY A 104 17.99 8.00 6.12
N PHE A 105 18.13 6.90 5.38
CA PHE A 105 18.74 6.79 4.06
C PHE A 105 17.89 5.82 3.22
N ALA A 106 17.93 5.90 1.89
CA ALA A 106 17.19 4.97 1.03
C ALA A 106 18.03 4.59 -0.20
N HIS A 107 18.19 3.29 -0.42
CA HIS A 107 18.73 2.71 -1.64
C HIS A 107 17.66 1.77 -2.20
N LEU A 108 17.10 2.12 -3.36
CA LEU A 108 15.99 1.38 -3.97
C LEU A 108 16.46 0.21 -4.86
N GLU A 109 17.76 0.16 -5.12
CA GLU A 109 18.44 -0.96 -5.74
C GLU A 109 19.48 -1.49 -4.73
N ALA A 110 19.32 -2.75 -4.31
CA ALA A 110 20.42 -3.44 -3.65
C ALA A 110 21.49 -3.76 -4.71
N PRO A 111 22.79 -3.74 -4.37
CA PRO A 111 23.82 -4.28 -5.26
C PRO A 111 23.47 -5.73 -5.65
N GLY A 112 23.15 -5.90 -6.94
CA GLY A 112 22.87 -7.12 -7.70
C GLY A 112 22.57 -8.44 -6.96
N THR A 113 21.33 -8.92 -7.11
CA THR A 113 21.08 -10.34 -7.39
C THR A 113 19.96 -10.50 -8.41
N LEU A 114 20.29 -10.25 -9.69
CA LEU A 114 19.62 -10.91 -10.80
C LEU A 114 20.01 -12.40 -10.74
N ARG A 115 19.07 -13.29 -10.37
CA ARG A 115 18.92 -14.66 -10.88
C ARG A 115 17.48 -15.10 -10.76
#